data_AF-A0A8C3KCK1-F1
#
_entry.id   AF-A0A8C3KCK1-F1
#
_cell.length_a   1.000
_cell.length_b   1.000
_cell.length_c   1.000
_cell.angle_alpha   90.00
_cell.angle_beta   90.00
_cell.angle_gamma   90.00
#
_symmetry.space_group_name_H-M   'P 1'
#
loop_
_entity.id
_entity.type
_entity.pdbx_description
1 polymer ?
#
loop_
_entity_poly.entity_id
_entity_poly.type
_entity_poly.pdbx_seq_one_letter_code
_entity_poly.pdbx_strand_id
1 'polypeptide(L)' 'MVSFILLCVASPMETGNQFGCRQRGGYCTLGRCPRIHISLGRCSIFYACCKNKAVTVLGQH' A
#
# COMPACT_ATOMS: atom_id res chain seq x y z
N MET A 1 26.33 24.01 -21.41
CA MET A 1 25.68 22.69 -21.59
C MET A 1 26.23 21.74 -20.54
N VAL A 2 25.63 21.66 -19.36
CA VAL A 2 25.87 20.57 -18.41
C VAL A 2 24.51 20.20 -17.85
N SER A 3 24.06 19.02 -18.25
CA SER A 3 22.75 18.46 -17.95
C SER A 3 22.42 18.51 -16.46
N PHE A 4 21.25 19.05 -16.14
CA PHE A 4 20.49 18.67 -14.96
C PHE A 4 20.18 17.17 -15.09
N ILE A 5 21.10 16.31 -14.64
CA ILE A 5 20.80 14.90 -14.43
C ILE A 5 19.75 14.87 -13.32
N LEU A 6 18.49 14.78 -13.76
CA LEU A 6 17.31 14.55 -12.96
C LEU A 6 17.53 13.26 -12.20
N LEU A 7 18.07 13.39 -10.99
CA LEU A 7 18.26 12.29 -10.05
C LEU A 7 16.85 11.85 -9.65
N CYS A 8 16.29 10.91 -10.43
CA CYS A 8 15.14 10.13 -10.01
C CYS A 8 15.55 9.42 -8.72
N VAL A 9 15.29 10.07 -7.59
CA VAL A 9 15.18 9.42 -6.28
C VAL A 9 14.08 8.39 -6.46
N ALA A 10 14.48 7.20 -6.91
CA ALA A 10 13.74 5.99 -6.67
C ALA A 10 13.82 5.81 -5.16
N SER A 11 12.85 6.38 -4.43
CA SER A 11 12.70 6.15 -3.02
C SER A 11 12.67 4.64 -2.84
N PRO A 12 13.68 4.01 -2.21
CA PRO A 12 13.53 2.62 -1.84
C PRO A 12 12.32 2.63 -0.90
N MET A 13 11.25 1.93 -1.30
CA MET A 13 10.09 1.72 -0.44
C MET A 13 10.51 0.72 0.64
N GLU A 14 11.40 1.18 1.52
CA GLU A 14 11.93 0.45 2.64
C GLU A 14 10.77 0.15 3.58
N THR A 15 10.55 -1.15 3.79
CA THR A 15 10.12 -1.74 5.06
C THR A 15 9.08 -0.95 5.85
N GLY A 16 7.80 -1.27 5.61
CA GLY A 16 6.77 -1.12 6.63
C GLY A 16 6.17 0.27 6.78
N ASN A 17 5.79 0.90 5.67
CA ASN A 17 5.18 2.22 5.75
C ASN A 17 3.66 2.10 5.94
N GLN A 18 3.20 2.02 7.20
CA GLN A 18 1.79 2.19 7.55
C GLN A 18 1.20 3.42 6.85
N PHE A 19 2.00 4.48 6.73
CA PHE A 19 1.66 5.70 6.02
C PHE A 19 1.40 5.46 4.52
N GLY A 20 2.26 4.69 3.84
CA GLY A 20 2.06 4.30 2.44
C GLY A 20 0.83 3.41 2.23
N CYS A 21 0.54 2.51 3.18
CA CYS A 21 -0.69 1.73 3.16
C CYS A 21 -1.94 2.62 3.24
N ARG A 22 -1.93 3.58 4.17
CA ARG A 22 -3.01 4.54 4.37
C ARG A 22 -3.20 5.49 3.19
N GLN A 23 -2.11 5.98 2.61
CA GLN A 23 -2.13 6.83 1.42
C GLN A 23 -2.75 6.14 0.21
N ARG A 24 -2.60 4.81 0.09
CA ARG A 24 -3.24 3.99 -0.97
C ARG A 24 -4.72 3.67 -0.70
N GLY A 25 -5.29 4.20 0.39
CA GLY A 25 -6.66 3.91 0.85
C GLY A 25 -6.80 2.53 1.48
N GLY A 26 -5.70 1.98 2.01
CA GLY A 26 -5.69 0.74 2.78
C GLY A 26 -5.58 0.96 4.28
N TYR A 27 -5.57 -0.14 5.03
CA TYR A 27 -5.34 -0.19 6.47
C TYR A 27 -4.41 -1.36 6.79
N CYS A 28 -3.71 -1.26 7.93
CA CYS A 28 -2.84 -2.32 8.40
C CYS A 28 -3.61 -3.24 9.35
N THR A 29 -3.54 -4.55 9.14
CA THR A 29 -4.15 -5.57 10.01
C THR A 29 -3.12 -6.61 10.41
N LEU A 30 -3.32 -7.27 11.54
CA LEU A 30 -2.40 -8.28 12.04
C LEU A 30 -2.59 -9.60 11.27
N GLY A 31 -1.49 -10.22 10.85
CA GLY A 31 -1.48 -11.48 10.12
C GLY A 31 -1.78 -11.30 8.63
N ARG A 32 -3.00 -11.64 8.20
CA ARG A 32 -3.41 -11.66 6.79
C ARG A 32 -4.69 -10.86 6.57
N CYS A 33 -4.86 -10.38 5.33
CA CYS A 33 -6.07 -9.67 4.95
C CYS A 33 -7.30 -10.60 4.95
N PRO A 34 -8.49 -10.10 5.36
CA PRO A 34 -9.73 -10.86 5.21
C PRO A 34 -10.03 -11.11 3.73
N ARG A 35 -10.75 -12.19 3.39
CA ARG A 35 -11.01 -12.64 1.99
C ARG A 35 -11.51 -11.55 1.04
N ILE A 36 -12.26 -10.56 1.55
CA ILE A 36 -12.83 -9.45 0.78
C ILE A 36 -11.86 -8.26 0.57
N HIS A 37 -10.63 -8.37 1.07
CA HIS A 37 -9.59 -7.34 0.92
C HIS A 37 -8.40 -7.87 0.12
N ILE A 38 -7.74 -6.98 -0.62
CA ILE A 38 -6.43 -7.26 -1.25
C ILE A 38 -5.29 -6.96 -0.30
N SER A 39 -4.29 -7.83 -0.30
CA SER A 39 -2.99 -7.52 0.29
C SER A 39 -2.18 -6.64 -0.66
N LEU A 40 -1.94 -5.39 -0.26
CA LEU A 40 -1.08 -4.46 -1.00
C LEU A 40 0.41 -4.62 -0.63
N GLY A 41 0.70 -5.35 0.44
CA GLY A 41 2.04 -5.55 0.98
C GLY A 41 2.02 -5.78 2.48
N ARG A 42 3.14 -5.46 3.15
CA ARG A 42 3.27 -5.54 4.61
C ARG A 42 3.49 -4.15 5.19
N CYS A 43 2.78 -3.83 6.26
CA CYS A 43 3.02 -2.63 7.06
C CYS A 43 4.09 -2.85 8.13
N SER A 44 4.30 -4.09 8.58
CA SER A 44 5.33 -4.45 9.55
C SER A 44 5.57 -5.97 9.48
N ILE A 45 6.42 -6.52 10.36
CA ILE A 45 6.72 -7.97 10.39
C ILE A 45 5.44 -8.79 10.57
N PHE A 46 4.56 -8.37 11.48
CA PHE A 46 3.30 -9.04 11.78
C PHE A 46 2.07 -8.39 11.15
N TYR A 47 2.22 -7.24 10.48
CA TYR A 47 1.09 -6.48 9.96
C TYR A 47 1.06 -6.49 8.43
N ALA A 48 -0.06 -6.94 7.85
CA ALA A 48 -0.34 -6.87 6.43
C ALA A 48 -1.07 -5.56 6.08
N CYS A 49 -0.73 -4.98 4.94
CA CYS A 49 -1.47 -3.86 4.36
C CYS A 49 -2.63 -4.39 3.52
N CYS A 50 -3.85 -4.05 3.91
CA CYS A 50 -5.08 -4.52 3.30
C CYS A 50 -5.89 -3.37 2.71
N LYS A 51 -6.47 -3.57 1.53
CA LYS A 51 -7.40 -2.61 0.93
C LYS A 51 -8.69 -3.31 0.56
N ASN A 52 -9.82 -2.70 0.90
CA ASN A 52 -11.14 -3.29 0.69
C ASN A 52 -11.44 -3.41 -0.81
N LYS A 53 -11.72 -4.62 -1.30
CA LYS A 53 -12.31 -4.79 -2.64
C LYS A 53 -13.82 -4.56 -2.62
N ALA A 54 -14.47 -4.66 -1.45
CA ALA A 54 -15.92 -4.57 -1.34
C ALA A 54 -16.51 -3.20 -1.71
N VAL A 55 -15.73 -2.12 -1.59
CA VAL A 55 -16.13 -0.80 -2.10
C VAL A 55 -16.28 -0.77 -3.63
N THR A 56 -15.58 -1.65 -4.36
CA THR A 56 -15.73 -1.73 -5.82
C THR A 56 -16.93 -2.58 -6.25
N VAL A 57 -17.44 -3.47 -5.40
CA VAL A 57 -18.62 -4.32 -5.72
C VAL A 57 -19.94 -3.81 -5.13
N LEU A 58 -19.93 -2.93 -4.12
CA LEU A 58 -21.16 -2.30 -3.59
C LEU A 58 -21.53 -0.99 -4.30
N GLY A 59 -20.75 -0.56 -5.30
CA GLY A 59 -21.02 0.60 -6.16
C GLY A 59 -21.41 0.25 -7.60
N GLN A 60 -21.91 -0.96 -7.84
CA GLN A 60 -22.51 -1.38 -9.11
C GLN A 60 -23.96 -1.84 -8.92
N HIS A 61 -24.77 -1.01 -8.26
CA HIS A 61 -26.22 -1.10 -8.40
C HIS A 61 -26.90 0.25 -8.15
#